data_AF-A0A554VCA2-F1
#
_entry.id   AF-A0A554VCA2-F1
#
_cell.length_a   1.000
_cell.length_b   1.000
_cell.length_c   1.000
_cell.angle_alpha   90.00
_cell.angle_beta   90.00
_cell.angle_gamma   90.00
#
_symmetry.space_group_name_H-M   'P 1'
#
loop_
_entity.id
_entity.type
_entity.pdbx_description
1 polymer ?
#
loop_
_entity_poly.entity_id
_entity_poly.type
_entity_poly.pdbx_seq_one_letter_code
_entity_poly.pdbx_strand_id
1 'polypeptide(L)'
;MILFIRLIILFTAFIYFFFSCKTKEVQKVVEEIREEVEVPEEDIETNREKKIATIVSRLDSIHRELDWRKLKHNLYTNKNKEIGFQIPYATEVGVTVSYITHIAFEEKEISLHKIIDTVTFTHIGSTFYKDKNHIYHYYDMAYGGKFYIYNKADYSSFKVLGDNYAKDKNYIFGERAGILNHVDYKTFRTTKGSGPYAKDKNGYYFWDELIYTNKEIENVFGKKSISVKELSNLLRNNN
;
A
#
# COMPACT_ATOMS: atom_id res chain seq x y z
N MET A 1 -15.56 28.62 1.10
CA MET A 1 -14.42 28.27 0.24
C MET A 1 -13.23 29.20 0.53
N ILE A 2 -12.75 29.15 1.77
CA ILE A 2 -11.53 29.79 2.30
C ILE A 2 -11.16 28.88 3.48
N LEU A 3 -10.36 27.82 3.25
CA LEU A 3 -9.73 27.01 4.30
C LEU A 3 -8.76 25.94 3.76
N PHE A 4 -7.99 26.26 2.71
CA PHE A 4 -6.96 25.36 2.15
C PHE A 4 -5.62 26.04 1.84
N ILE A 5 -5.29 27.12 2.57
CA ILE A 5 -3.97 27.79 2.48
C ILE A 5 -3.44 28.05 3.89
N ARG A 6 -3.16 26.98 4.65
CA ARG A 6 -2.40 27.08 5.92
C ARG A 6 -1.44 25.91 6.22
N LEU A 7 -1.11 25.05 5.24
CA LEU A 7 -0.19 23.92 5.50
C LEU A 7 1.07 23.86 4.61
N ILE A 8 1.37 24.91 3.83
CA ILE A 8 2.61 24.98 3.00
C ILE A 8 3.61 26.03 3.51
N ILE A 9 3.28 26.79 4.56
CA ILE A 9 4.14 27.90 5.06
C ILE A 9 5.04 27.49 6.23
N LEU A 10 4.91 26.28 6.79
CA LEU A 10 5.70 25.84 7.95
C LEU A 10 6.94 25.00 7.64
N PHE A 11 7.21 24.65 6.39
CA PHE A 11 8.41 23.87 6.03
C PHE A 11 9.51 24.68 5.30
N THR A 12 9.21 25.90 4.86
CA THR A 12 10.21 26.78 4.21
C THR A 12 10.88 27.76 5.17
N ALA A 13 10.41 27.87 6.42
CA ALA A 13 10.97 28.80 7.40
C ALA A 13 12.18 28.26 8.19
N PHE A 14 12.50 26.96 8.11
CA PHE A 14 13.61 26.37 8.87
C PHE A 14 14.96 26.40 8.13
N ILE A 15 14.98 26.68 6.83
CA ILE A 15 16.22 26.82 6.05
C ILE A 15 16.73 28.28 6.05
N TYR A 16 15.86 29.25 6.36
CA TYR A 16 16.21 30.68 6.32
C TYR A 16 16.90 31.23 7.57
N PHE A 17 17.11 30.44 8.63
CA PHE A 17 17.67 30.94 9.88
C PHE A 17 19.21 30.86 9.99
N PHE A 18 19.91 30.30 8.99
CA PHE A 18 21.39 30.18 9.03
C PHE A 18 22.17 31.00 8.00
N PHE A 19 21.51 31.83 7.17
CA PHE A 19 22.20 32.78 6.29
C PHE A 19 21.73 34.21 6.55
N SER A 20 22.03 34.72 7.75
CA SER A 20 21.96 36.15 8.06
C SER A 20 23.33 36.63 8.52
N CYS A 21 24.23 36.91 7.57
CA CYS A 21 25.31 37.89 7.74
C CYS A 21 26.05 38.19 6.44
N LYS A 22 25.81 39.40 5.88
CA LYS A 22 26.60 40.19 4.90
C LYS A 22 26.97 39.47 3.57
N THR A 23 26.96 40.10 2.39
CA THR A 23 27.45 41.43 1.99
C THR A 23 26.85 41.73 0.61
N LYS A 24 26.70 43.00 0.22
CA LYS A 24 26.26 43.40 -1.15
C LYS A 24 27.09 42.79 -2.29
N GLU A 25 28.29 42.25 -2.00
CA GLU A 25 29.11 41.49 -2.95
C GLU A 25 28.53 40.11 -3.30
N VAL A 26 27.90 39.39 -2.36
CA VAL A 26 27.30 38.07 -2.64
C VAL A 26 26.13 38.22 -3.61
N GLN A 27 25.37 39.31 -3.48
CA GLN A 27 24.23 39.60 -4.35
C GLN A 27 24.67 39.96 -5.77
N LYS A 28 25.84 40.59 -5.92
CA LYS A 28 26.45 40.89 -7.22
C LYS A 28 27.02 39.64 -7.89
N VAL A 29 27.67 38.76 -7.13
CA VAL A 29 28.12 37.44 -7.61
C VAL A 29 26.93 36.56 -8.03
N VAL A 30 25.80 36.62 -7.32
CA VAL A 30 24.57 35.90 -7.68
C VAL A 30 23.91 36.46 -8.95
N GLU A 31 24.06 37.76 -9.24
CA GLU A 31 23.57 38.37 -10.49
C GLU A 31 24.53 38.15 -11.68
N GLU A 32 25.85 38.04 -11.45
CA GLU A 32 26.84 37.71 -12.49
C GLU A 32 26.82 36.22 -12.88
N ILE A 33 26.45 35.31 -11.97
CA ILE A 33 26.21 33.88 -12.28
C ILE A 33 24.88 33.70 -13.06
N ARG A 34 24.08 34.76 -13.20
CA ARG A 34 22.77 34.75 -13.86
C ARG A 34 22.85 34.96 -15.38
N GLU A 35 24.05 35.05 -15.96
CA GLU A 35 24.22 34.86 -17.40
C GLU A 35 23.98 33.38 -17.75
N GLU A 36 23.04 33.19 -18.68
CA GLU A 36 22.52 31.95 -19.23
C GLU A 36 23.53 30.79 -19.31
N VAL A 37 23.44 29.86 -18.35
CA VAL A 37 23.55 28.46 -18.72
C VAL A 37 22.17 28.05 -19.23
N GLU A 38 21.95 28.15 -20.54
CA GLU A 38 20.91 27.39 -21.21
C GLU A 38 21.16 25.90 -20.87
N VAL A 39 20.50 25.42 -19.82
CA VAL A 39 20.26 24.00 -19.68
C VAL A 39 19.28 23.67 -20.81
N PRO A 40 19.66 22.83 -21.79
CA PRO A 40 18.75 22.47 -22.86
C PRO A 40 17.42 22.03 -22.25
N GLU A 41 16.29 22.53 -22.77
CA GLU A 41 14.96 21.97 -22.51
C GLU A 41 14.91 20.55 -23.10
N GLU A 42 15.67 19.61 -22.53
CA GLU A 42 15.40 18.21 -22.68
C GLU A 42 14.21 17.93 -21.75
N ASP A 43 13.03 17.78 -22.37
CA ASP A 43 11.73 17.64 -21.74
C ASP A 43 11.78 16.76 -20.47
N ILE A 44 11.32 17.30 -19.35
CA ILE A 44 11.32 16.65 -18.03
C ILE A 44 10.61 15.28 -18.09
N GLU A 45 9.60 15.16 -18.95
CA GLU A 45 8.87 13.92 -19.20
C GLU A 45 9.77 12.86 -19.86
N THR A 46 10.56 13.24 -20.87
CA THR A 46 11.52 12.34 -21.53
C THR A 46 12.63 11.85 -20.58
N ASN A 47 13.03 12.65 -19.61
CA ASN A 47 13.99 12.25 -18.58
C ASN A 47 13.40 11.20 -17.62
N ARG A 48 12.13 11.36 -17.24
CA ARG A 48 11.42 10.40 -16.37
C ARG A 48 11.22 9.06 -17.04
N GLU A 49 10.75 9.04 -18.27
CA GLU A 49 10.52 7.80 -19.03
C GLU A 49 11.83 7.02 -19.23
N LYS A 50 12.92 7.69 -19.62
CA LYS A 50 14.26 7.09 -19.75
C LYS A 50 14.74 6.47 -18.43
N LYS A 51 14.54 7.16 -17.30
CA LYS A 51 14.89 6.62 -15.96
C LYS A 51 14.11 5.36 -15.64
N ILE A 52 12.81 5.34 -15.90
CA ILE A 52 11.95 4.18 -15.61
C ILE A 52 12.31 3.00 -16.52
N ALA A 53 12.50 3.22 -17.81
CA ALA A 53 12.92 2.18 -18.75
C ALA A 53 14.26 1.55 -18.33
N THR A 54 15.18 2.36 -17.78
CA THR A 54 16.46 1.88 -17.24
C THR A 54 16.25 0.99 -16.00
N ILE A 55 15.34 1.34 -15.09
CA ILE A 55 14.98 0.52 -13.92
C ILE A 55 14.42 -0.83 -14.37
N VAL A 56 13.47 -0.83 -15.31
CA VAL A 56 12.85 -2.05 -15.86
C VAL A 56 13.90 -2.96 -16.49
N SER A 57 14.75 -2.41 -17.37
CA SER A 57 15.81 -3.17 -18.03
C SER A 57 16.82 -3.78 -17.03
N ARG A 58 17.15 -3.04 -15.96
CA ARG A 58 18.03 -3.51 -14.89
C ARG A 58 17.37 -4.65 -14.10
N LEU A 59 16.10 -4.52 -13.74
CA LEU A 59 15.33 -5.56 -13.06
C LEU A 59 15.30 -6.84 -13.91
N ASP A 60 14.99 -6.74 -15.20
CA ASP A 60 14.97 -7.88 -16.11
C ASP A 60 16.35 -8.57 -16.21
N SER A 61 17.44 -7.80 -16.24
CA SER A 61 18.79 -8.36 -16.22
C SER A 61 19.09 -9.11 -14.92
N ILE A 62 18.75 -8.53 -13.77
CA ILE A 62 18.90 -9.17 -12.46
C ILE A 62 18.08 -10.47 -12.41
N HIS A 63 16.84 -10.45 -12.92
CA HIS A 63 15.98 -11.63 -12.92
C HIS A 63 16.51 -12.75 -13.80
N ARG A 64 17.04 -12.43 -14.99
CA ARG A 64 17.72 -13.42 -15.85
C ARG A 64 18.93 -14.02 -15.16
N GLU A 65 19.70 -13.22 -14.44
CA GLU A 65 20.89 -13.71 -13.73
C GLU A 65 20.52 -14.60 -12.54
N LEU A 66 19.53 -14.21 -11.74
CA LEU A 66 19.12 -14.94 -10.54
C LEU A 66 18.40 -16.26 -10.85
N ASP A 67 17.80 -16.40 -12.04
CA ASP A 67 17.06 -17.59 -12.46
C ASP A 67 15.97 -17.98 -11.45
N TRP A 68 15.01 -17.05 -11.26
CA TRP A 68 13.88 -17.25 -10.35
C TRP A 68 12.94 -18.36 -10.85
N ARG A 69 12.67 -19.33 -9.98
CA ARG A 69 11.82 -20.49 -10.23
C ARG A 69 10.64 -20.49 -9.26
N LYS A 70 9.44 -20.66 -9.80
CA LYS A 70 8.20 -20.63 -9.00
C LYS A 70 8.16 -21.81 -8.02
N LEU A 71 7.84 -21.50 -6.77
CA LEU A 71 7.50 -22.50 -5.75
C LEU A 71 5.98 -22.69 -5.70
N LYS A 72 5.23 -21.69 -5.20
CA LYS A 72 3.75 -21.66 -5.14
C LYS A 72 3.26 -20.31 -4.63
N HIS A 73 2.01 -19.94 -4.92
CA HIS A 73 1.34 -18.75 -4.37
C HIS A 73 2.21 -17.49 -4.38
N ASN A 74 2.78 -17.15 -5.54
CA ASN A 74 3.71 -16.05 -5.75
C ASN A 74 5.08 -16.15 -5.04
N LEU A 75 5.38 -17.22 -4.30
CA LEU A 75 6.74 -17.50 -3.86
C LEU A 75 7.58 -18.13 -4.96
N TYR A 76 8.82 -17.67 -5.04
CA TYR A 76 9.85 -18.13 -5.94
C TYR A 76 11.15 -18.38 -5.15
N THR A 77 12.01 -19.23 -5.70
CA THR A 77 13.39 -19.40 -5.26
C THR A 77 14.34 -19.08 -6.41
N ASN A 78 15.54 -18.59 -6.12
CA ASN A 78 16.56 -18.36 -7.15
C ASN A 78 17.73 -19.34 -7.02
N LYS A 79 18.73 -19.23 -7.92
CA LYS A 79 19.94 -20.10 -7.92
C LYS A 79 20.74 -20.03 -6.61
N ASN A 80 20.61 -18.93 -5.87
CA ASN A 80 21.25 -18.71 -4.57
C ASN A 80 20.42 -19.25 -3.39
N LYS A 81 19.29 -19.92 -3.66
CA LYS A 81 18.31 -20.43 -2.67
C LYS A 81 17.62 -19.35 -1.84
N GLU A 82 17.63 -18.09 -2.31
CA GLU A 82 16.84 -17.03 -1.68
C GLU A 82 15.36 -17.24 -1.98
N ILE A 83 14.49 -16.79 -1.07
CA ILE A 83 13.04 -16.80 -1.26
C ILE A 83 12.58 -15.38 -1.61
N GLY A 84 11.77 -15.27 -2.65
CA GLY A 84 11.18 -14.02 -3.12
C GLY A 84 9.67 -14.14 -3.31
N PHE A 85 8.93 -13.13 -2.87
CA PHE A 85 7.53 -12.96 -3.18
C PHE A 85 7.39 -12.08 -4.43
N GLN A 86 6.91 -12.66 -5.53
CA GLN A 86 6.76 -12.00 -6.81
C GLN A 86 5.56 -11.05 -6.82
N ILE A 87 5.80 -9.82 -7.24
CA ILE A 87 4.80 -8.76 -7.35
C ILE A 87 4.83 -8.16 -8.76
N PRO A 88 3.69 -7.68 -9.28
CA PRO A 88 3.70 -6.81 -10.44
C PRO A 88 4.43 -5.50 -10.09
N TYR A 89 5.21 -5.00 -11.04
CA TYR A 89 5.86 -3.69 -10.96
C TYR A 89 5.42 -2.88 -12.18
N ALA A 90 4.31 -2.17 -12.01
CA ALA A 90 3.72 -1.33 -13.05
C ALA A 90 4.32 0.07 -13.02
N THR A 91 4.64 0.57 -14.21
CA THR A 91 5.19 1.90 -14.45
C THR A 91 4.48 2.55 -15.64
N GLU A 92 4.67 3.84 -15.86
CA GLU A 92 4.09 4.56 -17.01
C GLU A 92 4.52 4.00 -18.36
N VAL A 93 5.71 3.40 -18.43
CA VAL A 93 6.33 2.92 -19.68
C VAL A 93 6.26 1.40 -19.85
N GLY A 94 5.63 0.68 -18.91
CA GLY A 94 5.49 -0.77 -18.99
C GLY A 94 5.32 -1.47 -17.65
N VAL A 95 5.13 -2.79 -17.73
CA VAL A 95 4.95 -3.67 -16.57
C VAL A 95 6.04 -4.72 -16.57
N THR A 96 6.76 -4.85 -15.46
CA THR A 96 7.65 -6.00 -15.18
C THR A 96 7.22 -6.66 -13.87
N VAL A 97 7.99 -7.63 -13.40
CA VAL A 97 7.83 -8.21 -12.06
C VAL A 97 8.96 -7.74 -11.15
N SER A 98 8.73 -7.76 -9.85
CA SER A 98 9.77 -7.60 -8.84
C SER A 98 9.64 -8.71 -7.80
N TYR A 99 10.70 -9.00 -7.06
CA TYR A 99 10.72 -10.02 -6.02
C TYR A 99 11.06 -9.37 -4.69
N ILE A 100 10.08 -9.32 -3.78
CA ILE A 100 10.32 -8.91 -2.40
C ILE A 100 11.04 -10.07 -1.70
N THR A 101 12.27 -9.85 -1.24
CA THR A 101 13.09 -10.87 -0.56
C THR A 101 13.25 -10.62 0.93
N HIS A 102 12.85 -9.44 1.42
CA HIS A 102 12.96 -9.00 2.80
C HIS A 102 11.69 -8.29 3.23
N ILE A 103 11.38 -8.38 4.53
CA ILE A 103 10.23 -7.71 5.15
C ILE A 103 10.61 -7.16 6.52
N ALA A 104 9.90 -6.12 6.95
CA ALA A 104 9.99 -5.65 8.32
C ALA A 104 9.20 -6.60 9.25
N PHE A 105 9.87 -7.13 10.26
CA PHE A 105 9.30 -7.99 11.30
C PHE A 105 9.97 -7.66 12.64
N GLU A 106 9.19 -7.35 13.68
CA GLU A 106 9.68 -6.97 15.01
C GLU A 106 10.80 -5.91 14.97
N GLU A 107 10.55 -4.82 14.22
CA GLU A 107 11.49 -3.69 14.03
C GLU A 107 12.82 -4.05 13.33
N LYS A 108 12.91 -5.25 12.75
CA LYS A 108 14.07 -5.71 11.99
C LYS A 108 13.70 -6.01 10.55
N GLU A 109 14.63 -5.80 9.64
CA GLU A 109 14.53 -6.34 8.30
C GLU A 109 14.98 -7.81 8.33
N ILE A 110 14.10 -8.72 7.90
CA ILE A 110 14.36 -10.16 7.86
C ILE A 110 14.14 -10.70 6.45
N SER A 111 15.06 -11.54 6.01
CA SER A 111 14.91 -12.27 4.74
C SER A 111 13.72 -13.23 4.80
N LEU A 112 12.93 -13.27 3.72
CA LEU A 112 11.82 -14.20 3.57
C LEU A 112 12.24 -15.66 3.75
N HIS A 113 13.46 -16.00 3.35
CA HIS A 113 14.02 -17.35 3.51
C HIS A 113 14.05 -17.81 4.97
N LYS A 114 14.20 -16.88 5.93
CA LYS A 114 14.30 -17.21 7.36
C LYS A 114 12.95 -17.31 8.06
N ILE A 115 11.92 -16.66 7.53
CA ILE A 115 10.64 -16.44 8.23
C ILE A 115 9.48 -17.22 7.61
N ILE A 116 9.52 -17.51 6.30
CA ILE A 116 8.46 -18.23 5.61
C ILE A 116 8.68 -19.73 5.71
N ASP A 117 7.68 -20.44 6.24
CA ASP A 117 7.57 -21.88 6.06
C ASP A 117 7.02 -22.18 4.65
N THR A 118 7.94 -22.41 3.72
CA THR A 118 7.61 -22.62 2.31
C THR A 118 6.76 -23.87 2.09
N VAL A 119 6.76 -24.85 3.00
CA VAL A 119 5.97 -26.08 2.87
C VAL A 119 4.48 -25.82 3.13
N THR A 120 4.15 -24.97 4.10
CA THR A 120 2.76 -24.68 4.51
C THR A 120 2.23 -23.35 3.98
N PHE A 121 3.08 -22.53 3.36
CA PHE A 121 2.67 -21.26 2.76
C PHE A 121 1.55 -21.43 1.72
N THR A 122 0.48 -20.64 1.87
CA THR A 122 -0.69 -20.69 1.00
C THR A 122 -1.41 -19.35 0.89
N HIS A 123 -2.04 -19.11 -0.26
CA HIS A 123 -2.96 -17.99 -0.47
C HIS A 123 -4.33 -18.37 0.08
N ILE A 124 -4.89 -17.54 0.97
CA ILE A 124 -6.17 -17.83 1.66
C ILE A 124 -7.34 -16.97 1.18
N GLY A 125 -7.14 -16.23 0.08
CA GLY A 125 -8.14 -15.36 -0.52
C GLY A 125 -7.85 -13.88 -0.30
N SER A 126 -8.43 -13.03 -1.15
CA SER A 126 -8.16 -11.59 -1.18
C SER A 126 -6.64 -11.36 -1.29
N THR A 127 -6.07 -10.49 -0.47
CA THR A 127 -4.65 -10.15 -0.40
C THR A 127 -3.89 -10.91 0.69
N PHE A 128 -4.53 -11.89 1.35
CA PHE A 128 -3.99 -12.58 2.51
C PHE A 128 -3.36 -13.93 2.17
N TYR A 129 -2.26 -14.22 2.86
CA TYR A 129 -1.54 -15.49 2.79
C TYR A 129 -1.28 -15.98 4.21
N LYS A 130 -1.03 -17.27 4.38
CA LYS A 130 -0.60 -17.83 5.66
C LYS A 130 0.40 -18.94 5.47
N ASP A 131 1.16 -19.20 6.51
CA ASP A 131 1.79 -20.48 6.73
C ASP A 131 1.38 -21.03 8.10
N LYS A 132 2.09 -22.04 8.63
CA LYS A 132 1.80 -22.61 9.95
C LYS A 132 2.16 -21.70 11.13
N ASN A 133 2.90 -20.62 10.91
CA ASN A 133 3.45 -19.73 11.94
C ASN A 133 2.91 -18.30 11.85
N HIS A 134 2.61 -17.80 10.65
CA HIS A 134 2.35 -16.39 10.39
C HIS A 134 1.18 -16.16 9.43
N ILE A 135 0.59 -14.97 9.55
CA ILE A 135 -0.31 -14.40 8.56
C ILE A 135 0.41 -13.28 7.82
N TYR A 136 0.32 -13.32 6.50
CA TYR A 136 0.91 -12.33 5.61
C TYR A 136 -0.16 -11.58 4.82
N HIS A 137 0.22 -10.39 4.36
CA HIS A 137 -0.63 -9.51 3.59
C HIS A 137 0.18 -8.82 2.48
N TYR A 138 -0.28 -8.91 1.24
CA TYR A 138 0.26 -8.14 0.12
C TYR A 138 -0.65 -6.95 -0.21
N TYR A 139 -0.18 -5.73 0.06
CA TYR A 139 -0.89 -4.51 -0.32
C TYR A 139 -0.33 -3.97 -1.63
N ASP A 140 -1.13 -4.00 -2.69
CA ASP A 140 -0.71 -3.50 -4.00
C ASP A 140 -0.71 -1.97 -4.07
N MET A 141 0.33 -1.39 -4.68
CA MET A 141 0.49 0.06 -4.83
C MET A 141 1.16 0.37 -6.18
N ALA A 142 1.09 1.64 -6.60
CA ALA A 142 1.84 2.12 -7.76
C ALA A 142 3.34 1.85 -7.58
N TYR A 143 4.01 1.38 -8.64
CA TYR A 143 5.42 0.96 -8.63
C TYR A 143 5.71 -0.19 -7.65
N GLY A 144 4.74 -1.08 -7.45
CA GLY A 144 4.90 -2.27 -6.64
C GLY A 144 4.34 -2.12 -5.23
N GLY A 145 3.79 -3.22 -4.72
CA GLY A 145 3.19 -3.28 -3.40
C GLY A 145 4.17 -3.57 -2.27
N LYS A 146 3.61 -3.73 -1.07
CA LYS A 146 4.35 -4.14 0.14
C LYS A 146 3.80 -5.46 0.67
N PHE A 147 4.72 -6.29 1.17
CA PHE A 147 4.40 -7.56 1.79
C PHE A 147 4.68 -7.49 3.29
N TYR A 148 3.67 -7.77 4.11
CA TYR A 148 3.68 -7.57 5.56
C TYR A 148 3.40 -8.87 6.30
N ILE A 149 3.86 -8.95 7.55
CA ILE A 149 3.37 -9.92 8.55
C ILE A 149 2.49 -9.19 9.55
N TYR A 150 1.38 -9.80 9.94
CA TYR A 150 0.61 -9.35 11.10
C TYR A 150 1.07 -10.05 12.37
N ASN A 151 1.97 -9.43 13.11
CA ASN A 151 2.59 -10.01 14.32
C ASN A 151 1.57 -10.38 15.42
N LYS A 152 0.43 -9.68 15.47
CA LYS A 152 -0.63 -9.91 16.46
C LYS A 152 -1.72 -10.88 15.98
N ALA A 153 -1.64 -11.37 14.74
CA ALA A 153 -2.66 -12.24 14.19
C ALA A 153 -2.57 -13.65 14.78
N ASP A 154 -3.71 -14.18 15.22
CA ASP A 154 -3.83 -15.58 15.56
C ASP A 154 -3.97 -16.41 14.28
N TYR A 155 -2.86 -17.00 13.83
CA TYR A 155 -2.79 -17.74 12.58
C TYR A 155 -3.75 -18.94 12.51
N SER A 156 -4.11 -19.51 13.66
CA SER A 156 -4.97 -20.70 13.76
C SER A 156 -6.44 -20.37 13.48
N SER A 157 -6.90 -19.20 13.91
CA SER A 157 -8.29 -18.74 13.78
C SER A 157 -8.51 -17.75 12.64
N PHE A 158 -7.45 -17.35 11.93
CA PHE A 158 -7.53 -16.36 10.85
C PHE A 158 -8.39 -16.84 9.68
N LYS A 159 -9.35 -16.01 9.27
CA LYS A 159 -10.31 -16.27 8.20
C LYS A 159 -10.59 -15.01 7.40
N VAL A 160 -10.52 -15.13 6.07
CA VAL A 160 -10.96 -14.08 5.14
C VAL A 160 -12.49 -13.95 5.16
N LEU A 161 -13.00 -12.73 5.30
CA LEU A 161 -14.43 -12.41 5.42
C LEU A 161 -15.08 -11.93 4.13
N GLY A 162 -14.30 -11.36 3.21
CA GLY A 162 -14.78 -10.75 1.99
C GLY A 162 -13.64 -10.36 1.07
N ASP A 163 -13.82 -9.29 0.32
CA ASP A 163 -12.85 -8.88 -0.70
C ASP A 163 -11.64 -8.14 -0.10
N ASN A 164 -11.82 -7.43 1.02
CA ASN A 164 -10.79 -6.55 1.59
C ASN A 164 -10.63 -6.70 3.12
N TYR A 165 -11.27 -7.71 3.72
CA TYR A 165 -11.29 -7.91 5.17
C TYR A 165 -11.08 -9.37 5.58
N ALA A 166 -10.48 -9.54 6.75
CA ALA A 166 -10.33 -10.80 7.44
C ALA A 166 -10.55 -10.63 8.95
N LYS A 167 -10.66 -11.74 9.68
CA LYS A 167 -10.70 -11.74 11.14
C LYS A 167 -9.92 -12.92 11.70
N ASP A 168 -9.44 -12.76 12.91
CA ASP A 168 -9.08 -13.89 13.78
C ASP A 168 -9.99 -13.90 15.01
N LYS A 169 -9.61 -14.58 16.09
CA LYS A 169 -10.38 -14.62 17.35
C LYS A 169 -10.42 -13.29 18.13
N ASN A 170 -9.52 -12.35 17.85
CA ASN A 170 -9.29 -11.12 18.61
C ASN A 170 -9.57 -9.84 17.81
N TYR A 171 -9.28 -9.85 16.50
CA TYR A 171 -9.17 -8.65 15.68
C TYR A 171 -9.90 -8.80 14.35
N ILE A 172 -10.29 -7.64 13.80
CA ILE A 172 -10.66 -7.48 12.39
C ILE A 172 -9.49 -6.83 11.68
N PHE A 173 -9.13 -7.38 10.52
CA PHE A 173 -8.06 -6.90 9.67
C PHE A 173 -8.67 -6.34 8.38
N GLY A 174 -8.35 -5.09 8.06
CA GLY A 174 -8.58 -4.49 6.75
C GLY A 174 -7.29 -4.48 5.94
N GLU A 175 -7.41 -4.68 4.64
CA GLU A 175 -6.28 -4.64 3.69
C GLU A 175 -5.48 -3.34 3.82
N ARG A 176 -6.12 -2.16 3.81
CA ARG A 176 -5.40 -0.88 3.88
C ARG A 176 -4.90 -0.52 5.29
N ALA A 177 -5.74 -0.69 6.30
CA ALA A 177 -5.49 -0.17 7.65
C ALA A 177 -4.83 -1.18 8.61
N GLY A 178 -4.72 -2.45 8.22
CA GLY A 178 -4.32 -3.51 9.14
C GLY A 178 -5.39 -3.75 10.20
N ILE A 179 -5.04 -3.69 11.49
CA ILE A 179 -5.99 -3.93 12.58
C ILE A 179 -6.95 -2.75 12.72
N LEU A 180 -8.26 -3.02 12.67
CA LEU A 180 -9.31 -2.00 12.83
C LEU A 180 -9.61 -1.76 14.32
N ASN A 181 -9.47 -0.51 14.78
CA ASN A 181 -9.62 -0.16 16.21
C ASN A 181 -11.02 0.35 16.62
N HIS A 182 -11.87 0.75 15.66
CA HIS A 182 -13.16 1.40 15.92
C HIS A 182 -14.36 0.61 15.38
N VAL A 183 -14.21 -0.71 15.31
CA VAL A 183 -15.25 -1.63 14.83
C VAL A 183 -15.68 -2.57 15.94
N ASP A 184 -16.96 -2.92 15.97
CA ASP A 184 -17.50 -3.93 16.85
C ASP A 184 -17.23 -5.33 16.27
N TYR A 185 -16.23 -6.02 16.83
CA TYR A 185 -15.80 -7.35 16.39
C TYR A 185 -16.94 -8.38 16.27
N LYS A 186 -17.90 -8.36 17.22
CA LYS A 186 -18.96 -9.38 17.31
C LYS A 186 -19.97 -9.25 16.17
N THR A 187 -20.26 -8.01 15.76
CA THR A 187 -21.27 -7.72 14.76
C THR A 187 -20.70 -7.34 13.40
N PHE A 188 -19.37 -7.24 13.28
CA PHE A 188 -18.67 -6.95 12.04
C PHE A 188 -19.00 -8.00 10.96
N ARG A 189 -19.49 -7.51 9.82
CA ARG A 189 -19.92 -8.34 8.69
C ARG A 189 -19.63 -7.65 7.36
N THR A 190 -19.13 -8.43 6.42
CA THR A 190 -18.95 -8.10 5.01
C THR A 190 -19.22 -9.36 4.19
N THR A 191 -19.18 -9.27 2.87
CA THR A 191 -19.28 -10.45 1.99
C THR A 191 -18.51 -10.23 0.70
N LYS A 192 -18.06 -11.32 0.08
CA LYS A 192 -17.47 -11.31 -1.26
C LYS A 192 -18.37 -10.58 -2.27
N GLY A 193 -17.75 -9.76 -3.13
CA GLY A 193 -18.42 -8.86 -4.06
C GLY A 193 -18.94 -7.56 -3.42
N SER A 194 -18.57 -7.27 -2.18
CA SER A 194 -18.87 -5.97 -1.54
C SER A 194 -17.68 -5.02 -1.56
N GLY A 195 -16.54 -5.41 -2.13
CA GLY A 195 -15.33 -4.59 -2.15
C GLY A 195 -14.94 -4.10 -0.75
N PRO A 196 -14.48 -2.84 -0.63
CA PRO A 196 -13.98 -2.27 0.61
C PRO A 196 -15.11 -1.81 1.54
N TYR A 197 -16.29 -2.42 1.47
CA TYR A 197 -17.42 -2.07 2.31
C TYR A 197 -17.67 -3.14 3.38
N ALA A 198 -18.04 -2.69 4.58
CA ALA A 198 -18.41 -3.55 5.69
C ALA A 198 -19.48 -2.88 6.56
N LYS A 199 -20.02 -3.60 7.54
CA LYS A 199 -20.89 -3.02 8.58
C LYS A 199 -20.72 -3.72 9.92
N ASP A 200 -21.04 -3.01 10.99
CA ASP A 200 -21.14 -3.57 12.34
C ASP A 200 -22.46 -3.09 13.01
N LYS A 201 -22.53 -3.00 14.34
CA LYS A 201 -23.71 -2.47 15.05
C LYS A 201 -23.79 -0.94 15.03
N ASN A 202 -22.68 -0.24 14.80
CA ASN A 202 -22.57 1.21 14.80
C ASN A 202 -22.94 1.78 13.43
N GLY A 203 -22.58 1.09 12.35
CA GLY A 203 -22.96 1.49 11.00
C GLY A 203 -22.19 0.77 9.90
N TYR A 204 -21.94 1.47 8.80
CA TYR A 204 -21.34 0.99 7.56
C TYR A 204 -20.02 1.69 7.32
N TYR A 205 -19.07 0.94 6.81
CA TYR A 205 -17.68 1.36 6.65
C TYR A 205 -17.26 1.30 5.19
N PHE A 206 -16.38 2.22 4.80
CA PHE A 206 -15.56 2.14 3.61
C PHE A 206 -14.10 2.09 4.07
N TRP A 207 -13.40 0.99 3.77
CA TRP A 207 -12.13 0.64 4.40
C TRP A 207 -12.28 0.62 5.94
N ASP A 208 -11.59 1.50 6.64
CA ASP A 208 -11.59 1.67 8.09
C ASP A 208 -12.44 2.85 8.57
N GLU A 209 -13.06 3.60 7.65
CA GLU A 209 -13.84 4.79 7.95
C GLU A 209 -15.33 4.46 8.06
N LEU A 210 -15.98 4.93 9.13
CA LEU A 210 -17.44 4.89 9.28
C LEU A 210 -18.07 5.95 8.36
N ILE A 211 -18.77 5.51 7.31
CA ILE A 211 -19.37 6.41 6.32
C ILE A 211 -20.86 6.68 6.57
N TYR A 212 -21.56 5.76 7.23
CA TYR A 212 -22.95 5.93 7.61
C TYR A 212 -23.25 5.20 8.91
N THR A 213 -23.79 5.90 9.89
CA THR A 213 -24.50 5.30 11.02
C THR A 213 -25.79 4.63 10.55
N ASN A 214 -26.33 3.72 11.36
CA ASN A 214 -27.64 3.11 11.04
C ASN A 214 -28.76 4.14 10.89
N LYS A 215 -28.72 5.23 11.66
CA LYS A 215 -29.69 6.34 11.56
C LYS A 215 -29.58 7.08 10.24
N GLU A 216 -28.35 7.32 9.77
CA GLU A 216 -28.13 8.01 8.49
C GLU A 216 -28.57 7.15 7.30
N ILE A 217 -28.42 5.82 7.36
CA ILE A 217 -28.95 4.93 6.32
C ILE A 217 -30.48 5.05 6.20
N GLU A 218 -31.19 5.12 7.31
CA GLU A 218 -32.66 5.30 7.29
C GLU A 218 -33.05 6.64 6.67
N ASN A 219 -32.32 7.71 7.00
CA ASN A 219 -32.58 9.04 6.45
C ASN A 219 -32.26 9.13 4.94
N VAL A 220 -31.16 8.53 4.49
CA VAL A 220 -30.68 8.65 3.10
C VAL A 220 -31.41 7.70 2.16
N PHE A 221 -31.66 6.46 2.60
CA PHE A 221 -32.19 5.40 1.74
C PHE A 221 -33.64 5.01 2.08
N GLY A 222 -34.26 5.60 3.11
CA GLY A 222 -35.61 5.26 3.56
C GLY A 222 -35.75 3.83 4.10
N LYS A 223 -34.64 3.19 4.45
CA LYS A 223 -34.58 1.79 4.91
C LYS A 223 -33.86 1.71 6.24
N LYS A 224 -34.43 0.99 7.22
CA LYS A 224 -33.80 0.77 8.54
C LYS A 224 -32.41 0.11 8.47
N SER A 225 -32.19 -0.74 7.48
CA SER A 225 -30.88 -1.34 7.17
C SER A 225 -30.89 -1.83 5.74
N ILE A 226 -29.71 -1.80 5.10
CA ILE A 226 -29.46 -2.44 3.81
C ILE A 226 -28.33 -3.48 3.94
N SER A 227 -28.19 -4.36 2.95
CA SER A 227 -27.04 -5.27 2.93
C SER A 227 -25.76 -4.51 2.57
N VAL A 228 -24.59 -5.03 2.97
CA VAL A 228 -23.30 -4.41 2.62
C VAL A 228 -23.11 -4.40 1.09
N LYS A 229 -23.51 -5.48 0.42
CA LYS A 229 -23.45 -5.60 -1.04
C LYS A 229 -24.39 -4.61 -1.74
N GLU A 230 -25.58 -4.39 -1.19
CA GLU A 230 -26.50 -3.37 -1.69
C GLU A 230 -25.90 -1.97 -1.55
N LEU A 231 -25.35 -1.62 -0.38
CA LEU A 231 -24.65 -0.34 -0.19
C LEU A 231 -23.49 -0.18 -1.19
N SER A 232 -22.66 -1.22 -1.36
CA SER A 232 -21.55 -1.21 -2.30
C SER A 232 -22.01 -0.92 -3.73
N ASN A 233 -23.09 -1.57 -4.18
CA ASN A 233 -23.65 -1.34 -5.52
C ASN A 233 -24.20 0.08 -5.68
N LEU A 234 -24.91 0.60 -4.66
CA LEU A 234 -25.47 1.95 -4.70
C LEU A 234 -24.37 3.01 -4.81
N LEU A 235 -23.30 2.89 -4.02
CA LEU A 235 -22.22 3.87 -4.01
C LEU A 235 -21.32 3.79 -5.26
N ARG A 236 -21.17 2.61 -5.86
CA ARG A 236 -20.39 2.44 -7.10
C ARG A 236 -21.09 2.99 -8.34
N ASN A 237 -22.42 2.99 -8.36
CA ASN A 237 -23.20 3.46 -9.51
C ASN A 237 -23.42 4.98 -9.52
N ASN A 238 -23.08 5.66 -8.42
CA ASN A 238 -23.27 7.10 -8.24
C ASN A 238 -21.98 7.92 -8.43
N ASN A 239 -20.86 7.28 -8.74
CA ASN A 239 -19.55 7.88 -9.03
C ASN A 239 -19.16 7.60 -10.49
#